data_AF-E2BIX5-F1
#
_entry.id   AF-E2BIX5-F1
#
_cell.length_a   1.000
_cell.length_b   1.000
_cell.length_c   1.000
_cell.angle_alpha   90.00
_cell.angle_beta   90.00
_cell.angle_gamma   90.00
#
_symmetry.space_group_name_H-M   'P 1'
#
loop_
_entity.id
_entity.type
_entity.pdbx_description
1 polymer ?
#
loop_
_entity_poly.entity_id
_entity_poly.type
_entity_poly.pdbx_seq_one_letter_code
_entity_poly.pdbx_strand_id
1 'polypeptide(L)'
;FLAKHNTVVMPQPPYSPRDMAPCDFFLFPKLQKTLKGQRFSTIGKVKAKSRIHLKTISKEAFVTPVFLKLETTLAYKCIISQRDYFE
;
A
#
# COMPACT_ATOMS: atom_id res chain seq x y z
N PHE A 1 12.61 12.59 -14.74
CA PHE A 1 11.79 13.21 -13.68
C PHE A 1 12.40 12.98 -12.29
N LEU A 2 12.56 11.72 -11.83
CA LEU A 2 13.09 11.43 -10.48
C LEU A 2 14.51 11.97 -10.24
N ALA A 3 15.44 11.75 -11.17
CA ALA A 3 16.80 12.29 -11.09
C ALA A 3 16.82 13.84 -11.07
N LYS A 4 15.89 14.49 -11.80
CA LYS A 4 15.75 15.95 -11.82
C LYS A 4 15.31 16.52 -10.46
N HIS A 5 14.57 15.73 -9.67
CA HIS A 5 14.04 16.12 -8.36
C HIS A 5 14.82 15.51 -7.18
N ASN A 6 16.02 14.95 -7.42
CA ASN A 6 16.86 14.30 -6.40
C ASN A 6 16.09 13.31 -5.51
N THR A 7 15.12 12.60 -6.09
CA THR A 7 14.31 11.64 -5.34
C THR A 7 15.06 10.31 -5.25
N VAL A 8 15.34 9.87 -4.02
CA VAL A 8 15.92 8.55 -3.77
C VAL A 8 14.88 7.47 -4.09
N VAL A 9 15.26 6.53 -4.96
CA VAL A 9 14.40 5.40 -5.33
C VAL A 9 14.76 4.21 -4.46
N MET A 10 13.78 3.73 -3.69
CA MET A 10 13.94 2.47 -2.96
C MET A 10 13.99 1.32 -3.98
N PRO A 11 15.01 0.45 -3.96
CA PRO A 11 15.06 -0.70 -4.83
C PRO A 11 13.93 -1.67 -4.49
N GLN A 12 13.12 -2.03 -5.50
CA GLN A 12 12.10 -3.07 -5.39
C GLN A 12 12.40 -4.19 -6.38
N PRO A 13 12.45 -5.46 -5.94
CA PRO A 13 12.67 -6.57 -6.86
C PRO A 13 11.48 -6.75 -7.82
N PRO A 14 11.72 -7.22 -9.05
CA PRO A 14 10.65 -7.61 -9.97
C PRO A 14 9.74 -8.64 -9.31
N TYR A 15 8.42 -8.51 -9.51
CA TYR A 15 7.42 -9.40 -8.92
C TYR A 15 7.52 -9.54 -7.40
N SER A 16 7.88 -8.45 -6.71
CA SER A 16 7.91 -8.38 -5.25
C SER A 16 6.62 -8.97 -4.65
N PRO A 17 6.72 -9.76 -3.57
CA PRO A 17 5.54 -10.18 -2.83
C PRO A 17 4.72 -8.96 -2.43
N ARG A 18 3.40 -9.08 -2.55
CA ARG A 18 2.41 -8.02 -2.35
C ARG A 18 2.55 -7.30 -0.99
N ASP A 19 3.22 -7.93 -0.04
CA ASP A 19 3.52 -7.46 1.31
C ASP A 19 4.64 -6.41 1.40
N MET A 20 5.34 -6.11 0.30
CA MET A 20 6.40 -5.10 0.28
C MET A 20 5.91 -3.68 -0.05
N ALA A 21 4.77 -3.54 -0.71
CA ALA A 21 4.28 -2.24 -1.14
C ALA A 21 3.19 -1.72 -0.19
N PRO A 22 3.40 -0.59 0.51
CA PRO A 22 2.41 0.02 1.40
C PRO A 22 1.02 0.20 0.78
N CYS A 23 0.98 0.50 -0.52
CA CYS A 23 -0.27 0.62 -1.25
C CYS A 23 -1.05 -0.70 -1.29
N ASP A 24 -0.35 -1.81 -1.53
CA ASP A 24 -0.96 -3.11 -1.80
C ASP A 24 -1.41 -3.87 -0.55
N PHE A 25 -0.65 -3.79 0.55
CA PHE A 25 -1.01 -4.46 1.80
C PHE A 25 -1.85 -3.59 2.76
N PHE A 26 -1.76 -2.26 2.68
CA PHE A 26 -2.46 -1.37 3.62
C PHE A 26 -3.57 -0.53 2.96
N LEU A 27 -3.25 0.29 1.96
CA LEU A 27 -4.21 1.27 1.41
C LEU A 27 -5.34 0.61 0.61
N PHE A 28 -5.01 -0.23 -0.36
CA PHE A 28 -6.02 -0.86 -1.21
C PHE A 28 -6.94 -1.81 -0.45
N PRO A 29 -6.47 -2.65 0.48
CA PRO A 29 -7.38 -3.49 1.26
C PRO A 29 -8.38 -2.68 2.08
N LYS A 30 -7.98 -1.54 2.65
CA LYS A 30 -8.91 -0.65 3.38
C LYS A 30 -9.95 -0.04 2.45
N LEU A 31 -9.51 0.52 1.32
CA LEU A 31 -10.42 1.08 0.32
C LEU A 31 -11.38 0.02 -0.25
N GLN A 32 -10.85 -1.15 -0.62
CA GLN A 32 -11.65 -2.23 -1.16
C GLN A 32 -12.68 -2.71 -0.13
N LYS A 33 -12.31 -2.90 1.14
CA LYS A 33 -13.26 -3.28 2.20
C LYS A 33 -14.41 -2.27 2.32
N THR A 34 -14.13 -0.98 2.27
CA THR A 34 -15.16 0.06 2.42
C THR A 34 -16.02 0.24 1.18
N LEU A 35 -15.46 0.03 -0.02
CA LEU A 35 -16.16 0.18 -1.28
C LEU A 35 -16.82 -1.13 -1.76
N LYS A 36 -16.52 -2.26 -1.11
CA LYS A 36 -17.04 -3.58 -1.48
C LYS A 36 -18.57 -3.57 -1.48
N GLY A 37 -19.15 -4.15 -2.51
CA GLY A 37 -20.61 -4.29 -2.66
C GLY A 37 -21.34 -3.01 -3.04
N GLN A 38 -20.66 -1.86 -3.15
CA GLN A 38 -21.30 -0.62 -3.56
C GLN A 38 -21.29 -0.47 -5.08
N ARG A 39 -22.47 -0.21 -5.66
CA ARG A 39 -22.60 0.13 -7.08
C ARG A 39 -22.58 1.64 -7.25
N PHE A 40 -21.78 2.10 -8.21
CA PHE A 40 -21.67 3.52 -8.54
C PHE A 40 -22.10 3.74 -9.98
N SER A 41 -23.04 4.67 -10.18
CA SER A 41 -23.53 5.04 -11.51
C SER A 41 -22.51 5.87 -12.32
N THR A 42 -21.50 6.42 -11.67
CA THR A 42 -20.63 7.44 -12.26
C THR A 42 -19.26 7.45 -11.61
N ILE A 43 -18.22 7.71 -12.40
CA ILE A 43 -16.83 7.84 -11.95
C ILE A 43 -16.68 8.92 -10.87
N GLY A 44 -17.43 10.03 -10.98
CA GLY A 44 -17.41 11.10 -9.99
C GLY A 44 -17.77 10.64 -8.58
N LYS A 45 -18.76 9.74 -8.46
CA LYS A 45 -19.18 9.18 -7.17
C LYS A 45 -18.12 8.25 -6.56
N VAL A 46 -17.45 7.46 -7.41
CA VAL A 46 -16.31 6.62 -6.99
C VAL A 46 -15.19 7.50 -6.46
N LYS A 47 -14.77 8.53 -7.23
CA LYS A 47 -13.72 9.47 -6.82
C LYS A 47 -14.05 10.18 -5.51
N ALA A 48 -15.29 10.62 -5.34
CA ALA A 48 -15.74 11.30 -4.13
C ALA A 48 -15.70 10.38 -2.90
N LYS A 49 -16.27 9.17 -2.98
CA LYS A 49 -16.25 8.22 -1.86
C LYS A 49 -14.84 7.76 -1.51
N SER A 50 -14.00 7.42 -2.51
CA SER A 50 -12.61 7.06 -2.27
C SER A 50 -11.85 8.18 -1.58
N ARG A 51 -12.07 9.45 -1.99
CA ARG A 51 -11.43 10.62 -1.36
C ARG A 51 -11.87 10.82 0.08
N ILE A 52 -13.16 10.67 0.38
CA ILE A 52 -13.67 10.78 1.75
C ILE A 52 -13.00 9.71 2.62
N HIS A 53 -12.97 8.47 2.17
CA HIS A 53 -12.38 7.38 2.95
C HIS A 53 -10.87 7.57 3.18
N LEU A 54 -10.13 8.00 2.15
CA LEU A 54 -8.71 8.31 2.29
C LEU A 54 -8.45 9.42 3.32
N LYS A 55 -9.31 10.44 3.37
CA LYS A 55 -9.21 11.53 4.35
C LYS A 55 -9.54 11.09 5.77
N THR A 56 -10.32 10.02 5.95
CA THR A 56 -10.63 9.45 7.27
C THR A 56 -9.45 8.68 7.87
N ILE A 57 -8.51 8.21 7.05
CA ILE A 57 -7.32 7.53 7.54
C ILE A 57 -6.38 8.58 8.15
N SER A 58 -6.16 8.50 9.45
CA SER A 58 -5.20 9.38 10.13
C SER A 58 -3.77 9.09 9.68
N LYS A 59 -2.89 10.10 9.78
CA LYS A 59 -1.49 9.94 9.38
C LYS A 59 -0.78 8.90 10.24
N GLU A 60 -1.05 8.91 11.54
CA GLU A 60 -0.48 8.01 12.54
C GLU A 60 -0.94 6.57 12.27
N ALA A 61 -2.22 6.40 11.93
CA ALA A 61 -2.78 5.11 11.56
C ALA A 61 -2.18 4.54 10.26
N PHE A 62 -1.57 5.37 9.41
CA PHE A 62 -0.84 4.96 8.22
C PHE A 62 0.64 4.70 8.52
N VAL A 63 1.35 5.72 9.02
CA VAL A 63 2.82 5.73 9.14
C VAL A 63 3.32 4.57 9.98
N THR A 64 2.95 4.50 11.26
CA THR A 64 3.53 3.53 12.20
C THR A 64 3.35 2.07 11.75
N PRO A 65 2.13 1.59 11.42
CA PRO A 65 1.96 0.19 11.02
C PRO A 65 2.58 -0.12 9.66
N VAL A 66 2.63 0.83 8.73
CA VAL A 66 3.24 0.62 7.42
C VAL A 66 4.75 0.49 7.53
N PHE A 67 5.40 1.39 8.28
CA PHE A 67 6.86 1.34 8.46
C PHE A 67 7.29 0.07 9.19
N LEU A 68 6.64 -0.27 10.31
CA LEU A 68 6.95 -1.50 11.06
C LEU A 68 6.73 -2.76 10.22
N LYS A 69 5.63 -2.82 9.46
CA LYS A 69 5.36 -3.96 8.58
C LYS A 69 6.39 -4.05 7.47
N LEU A 70 6.75 -2.93 6.85
CA LEU A 70 7.75 -2.90 5.78
C LEU A 70 9.12 -3.36 6.29
N GLU A 71 9.57 -2.85 7.43
CA GLU A 71 10.82 -3.29 8.06
C GLU A 71 10.80 -4.77 8.38
N THR A 72 9.74 -5.27 9.02
CA THR A 72 9.61 -6.68 9.37
C THR A 72 9.59 -7.58 8.13
N THR A 73 8.81 -7.20 7.11
CA THR A 73 8.69 -7.98 5.87
C THR A 73 10.01 -8.02 5.11
N LEU A 74 10.66 -6.86 4.91
CA LEU A 74 11.92 -6.76 4.18
C LEU A 74 13.09 -7.43 4.94
N ALA A 75 13.20 -7.22 6.25
CA ALA A 75 14.35 -7.70 7.02
C ALA A 75 14.25 -9.18 7.38
N TYR A 76 13.07 -9.70 7.70
CA TYR A 76 12.94 -11.07 8.21
C TYR A 76 12.30 -12.01 7.18
N LYS A 77 11.08 -11.72 6.73
CA LYS A 77 10.33 -12.67 5.89
C LYS A 77 11.02 -12.93 4.55
N CYS A 78 11.53 -11.88 3.89
CA CYS A 78 12.16 -12.04 2.58
C CYS A 78 13.49 -12.80 2.64
N ILE A 79 14.24 -12.65 3.74
CA ILE A 79 15.49 -13.37 3.96
C ILE A 79 15.20 -14.84 4.25
N ILE A 80 14.25 -15.12 5.16
CA ILE A 80 13.89 -16.49 5.56
C ILE A 80 13.27 -17.26 4.40
N SER A 81 12.39 -16.63 3.62
CA SER A 81 11.71 -17.25 2.49
C SER A 81 12.60 -17.42 1.25
N GLN A 82 13.90 -17.07 1.32
CA GLN A 82 14.82 -17.15 0.18
C GLN A 82 14.28 -16.49 -1.10
N ARG A 83 13.54 -15.38 -0.94
CA ARG A 83 12.82 -14.64 -2.01
C ARG A 83 11.61 -15.33 -2.61
N ASP A 84 11.10 -16.39 -1.99
CA ASP A 84 9.80 -16.98 -2.36
C ASP A 84 8.63 -16.15 -1.82
N TYR A 85 7.45 -16.35 -2.39
CA TYR A 85 6.21 -15.72 -1.93
C TYR A 85 5.77 -16.31 -0.58
N PHE A 86 5.22 -15.47 0.29
CA PHE A 86 4.75 -15.86 1.61
C PHE A 86 3.40 -15.19 1.92
N GLU A 87 2.61 -15.81 2.79
CA GLU A 87 1.36 -15.25 3.34
C GLU A 87 1.60 -14.46 4.65
#